data_AF-A0A969DNG3-F1
#
_entry.id   AF-A0A969DNG3-F1
#
_cell.length_a   1.000
_cell.length_b   1.000
_cell.length_c   1.000
_cell.angle_alpha   90.00
_cell.angle_beta   90.00
_cell.angle_gamma   90.00
#
_symmetry.space_group_name_H-M   'P 1'
#
loop_
_entity.id
_entity.type
_entity.pdbx_description
1 polymer ?
#
loop_
_entity_poly.entity_id
_entity_poly.type
_entity_poly.pdbx_seq_one_letter_code
_entity_poly.pdbx_strand_id
1 'polypeptide(L)'
;MAGAAVFLLLSGLILGPAQVWAAVKALRQKPQNPFGQVYQRVAIAIALTSTASLALLSLQAPVLYYWNILAYPLLFPLMAGVFLPKTDSVFRHRPWARTAQGFGLFVAAALVIHYAVFPWSAWFGDSGDEDTRMLYGWPTVAAQVQAAALATDDPLLLTTDYRSAAALAYQLNDPSVMAISGRIDQFDFWYDASELEGRSALLLGDRWHPICPTHLAMFDRTSPAISIPVRRFGVLIKQYQLVIGSGFHAGDGDDYPLSPDYPLAFTTDGEHCRAEEPLTLLR
;
A
#
# COMPACT_ATOMS: atom_id res chain seq x y z
N MET A 1 -9.38 16.21 13.04
CA MET A 1 -9.01 15.77 14.41
C MET A 1 -9.01 14.25 14.57
N ALA A 2 -10.00 13.52 14.02
CA ALA A 2 -10.02 12.05 14.11
C ALA A 2 -8.77 11.37 13.50
N GLY A 3 -8.31 11.83 12.33
CA GLY A 3 -7.13 11.25 11.64
C GLY A 3 -5.86 11.22 12.49
N ALA A 4 -5.47 12.37 13.08
CA ALA A 4 -4.28 12.45 13.92
C ALA A 4 -4.36 11.56 15.16
N ALA A 5 -5.52 11.51 15.83
CA ALA A 5 -5.71 10.66 17.00
C ALA A 5 -5.61 9.17 16.63
N VAL A 6 -6.24 8.76 15.52
CA VAL A 6 -6.17 7.39 14.99
C VAL A 6 -4.73 7.03 14.62
N PHE A 7 -4.02 7.91 13.90
CA PHE A 7 -2.63 7.70 13.53
C PHE A 7 -1.71 7.50 14.75
N LEU A 8 -1.84 8.36 15.77
CA LEU A 8 -1.05 8.26 17.00
C LEU A 8 -1.37 6.99 17.78
N LEU A 9 -2.65 6.64 17.87
CA LEU A 9 -3.10 5.41 18.54
C LEU A 9 -2.51 4.18 17.85
N LEU A 10 -2.66 4.07 16.52
CA LEU A 10 -2.15 2.95 15.73
C LEU A 10 -0.61 2.89 15.79
N SER A 11 0.07 4.04 15.75
CA SER A 11 1.53 4.16 15.92
C SER A 11 2.01 3.67 17.28
N GLY A 12 1.25 3.90 18.34
CA GLY A 12 1.54 3.37 19.68
C GLY A 12 1.26 1.87 19.77
N LEU A 13 0.16 1.41 19.18
CA LEU A 13 -0.24 0.00 19.19
C LEU A 13 0.76 -0.88 18.44
N ILE A 14 1.32 -0.43 17.31
CA ILE A 14 2.31 -1.22 16.57
C ILE A 14 3.62 -1.43 17.34
N LEU A 15 4.05 -0.45 18.13
CA LEU A 15 5.19 -0.64 19.03
C LEU A 15 4.87 -1.68 20.11
N GLY A 16 3.62 -1.71 20.56
CA GLY A 16 3.15 -2.55 21.65
C GLY A 16 3.36 -1.90 23.02
N PRO A 17 2.55 -2.28 24.02
CA PRO A 17 2.52 -1.59 25.31
C PRO A 17 3.86 -1.65 26.07
N ALA A 18 4.62 -2.74 25.93
CA ALA A 18 5.92 -2.88 26.60
C ALA A 18 6.99 -1.95 26.00
N GLN A 19 7.00 -1.78 24.69
CA GLN A 19 7.92 -0.93 23.97
C GLN A 19 7.52 0.54 24.14
N VAL A 20 6.23 0.88 24.11
CA VAL A 20 5.77 2.24 24.43
C VAL A 20 6.20 2.63 25.85
N TRP A 21 6.00 1.75 26.83
CA TRP A 21 6.48 1.97 28.20
C TRP A 21 8.00 2.14 28.27
N ALA A 22 8.75 1.26 27.59
CA ALA A 22 10.21 1.31 27.57
C ALA A 22 10.73 2.56 26.88
N ALA A 23 10.08 3.02 25.80
CA ALA A 23 10.40 4.26 25.11
C ALA A 23 10.20 5.44 26.05
N VAL A 24 9.04 5.58 26.70
CA VAL A 24 8.78 6.64 27.68
C VAL A 24 9.79 6.64 28.82
N LYS A 25 10.17 5.45 29.32
CA LYS A 25 11.20 5.32 30.35
C LYS A 25 12.58 5.72 29.83
N ALA A 26 12.94 5.33 28.62
CA ALA A 26 14.22 5.64 27.98
C ALA A 26 14.37 7.15 27.72
N LEU A 27 13.28 7.86 27.40
CA LEU A 27 13.28 9.33 27.30
C LEU A 27 13.68 10.03 28.60
N ARG A 28 13.43 9.39 29.76
CA ARG A 28 13.77 9.92 31.09
C ARG A 28 15.16 9.51 31.57
N GLN A 29 15.79 8.54 30.93
CA GLN A 29 17.13 8.07 31.30
C GLN A 29 18.19 8.98 30.68
N LYS A 30 19.19 9.37 31.46
CA LYS A 30 20.35 10.13 30.96
C LYS A 30 21.47 9.16 30.54
N PRO A 31 21.87 9.13 29.26
CA PRO A 31 23.01 8.36 28.80
C PRO A 31 24.29 8.82 29.51
N GLN A 32 25.12 7.86 29.92
CA GLN A 32 26.34 8.15 30.70
C GLN A 32 27.52 8.60 29.84
N ASN A 33 27.55 8.24 28.54
CA ASN A 33 28.62 8.61 27.63
C ASN A 33 28.16 9.68 26.61
N PRO A 34 29.10 10.48 26.06
CA PRO A 34 28.77 11.56 25.12
C PRO A 34 28.02 11.09 23.87
N PHE A 35 28.42 9.94 23.31
CA PHE A 35 27.78 9.36 22.14
C PHE A 35 26.29 9.07 22.39
N GLY A 36 25.96 8.43 23.50
CA GLY A 36 24.60 8.10 23.87
C GLY A 36 23.74 9.34 24.08
N GLN A 37 24.30 10.44 24.61
CA GLN A 37 23.59 11.70 24.74
C GLN A 37 23.26 12.31 23.38
N VAL A 38 24.23 12.30 22.44
CA VAL A 38 24.01 12.77 21.07
C VAL A 38 22.97 11.90 20.37
N TYR A 39 23.13 10.57 20.44
CA TYR A 39 22.20 9.62 19.85
C TYR A 39 20.78 9.82 20.38
N GLN A 40 20.60 9.93 21.70
CA GLN A 40 19.29 10.17 22.29
C GLN A 40 18.64 11.46 21.78
N ARG A 41 19.39 12.56 21.68
CA ARG A 41 18.84 13.83 21.15
C ARG A 41 18.40 13.69 19.70
N VAL A 42 19.23 13.08 18.86
CA VAL A 42 18.94 12.86 17.43
C VAL A 42 17.74 11.94 17.26
N ALA A 43 17.71 10.80 17.96
CA ALA A 43 16.61 9.85 17.91
C ALA A 43 15.27 10.48 18.34
N ILE A 44 15.27 11.25 19.43
CA ILE A 44 14.07 11.96 19.90
C ILE A 44 13.63 13.03 18.90
N ALA A 45 14.57 13.83 18.39
CA ALA A 45 14.24 14.88 17.43
C ALA A 45 13.60 14.28 16.17
N ILE A 46 14.21 13.24 15.58
CA ILE A 46 13.66 12.56 14.41
C ILE A 46 12.31 11.92 14.72
N ALA A 47 12.18 11.22 15.85
CA ALA A 47 10.92 10.59 16.24
C ALA A 47 9.79 11.60 16.42
N LEU A 48 10.06 12.73 17.10
CA LEU A 48 9.08 13.79 17.30
C LEU A 48 8.72 14.49 15.99
N THR A 49 9.71 14.85 15.17
CA THR A 49 9.47 15.50 13.88
C THR A 49 8.69 14.59 12.95
N SER A 50 9.11 13.34 12.77
CA SER A 50 8.42 12.37 11.90
C SER A 50 6.99 12.11 12.38
N THR A 51 6.80 11.86 13.69
CA THR A 51 5.47 11.62 14.25
C THR A 51 4.56 12.85 14.11
N ALA A 52 5.07 14.06 14.38
CA ALA A 52 4.29 15.29 14.29
C ALA A 52 3.93 15.61 12.84
N SER A 53 4.87 15.51 11.90
CA SER A 53 4.62 15.74 10.48
C SER A 53 3.58 14.77 9.93
N LEU A 54 3.68 13.48 10.25
CA LEU A 54 2.71 12.47 9.79
C LEU A 54 1.35 12.62 10.47
N ALA A 55 1.31 12.97 11.76
CA ALA A 55 0.06 13.28 12.45
C ALA A 55 -0.64 14.51 11.83
N LEU A 56 0.11 15.55 11.46
CA LEU A 56 -0.45 16.71 10.75
C LEU A 56 -0.93 16.32 9.35
N LEU A 57 -0.16 15.55 8.60
CA LEU A 57 -0.53 15.07 7.27
C LEU A 57 -1.80 14.20 7.32
N SER A 58 -1.98 13.41 8.38
CA SER A 58 -3.17 12.56 8.57
C SER A 58 -4.47 13.35 8.76
N LEU A 59 -4.39 14.68 8.91
CA LEU A 59 -5.57 15.54 8.91
C LEU A 59 -6.14 15.75 7.50
N GLN A 60 -5.34 15.50 6.46
CA GLN A 60 -5.68 15.81 5.06
C GLN A 60 -5.66 14.56 4.17
N ALA A 61 -4.84 13.56 4.50
CA ALA A 61 -4.69 12.34 3.71
C ALA A 61 -4.73 11.08 4.58
N PRO A 62 -5.09 9.91 4.03
CA PRO A 62 -4.88 8.63 4.68
C PRO A 62 -3.38 8.39 4.90
N VAL A 63 -2.92 8.54 6.15
CA VAL A 63 -1.53 8.28 6.52
C VAL A 63 -1.46 6.96 7.27
N LEU A 64 -0.70 6.03 6.72
CA LEU A 64 -0.53 4.71 7.31
C LEU A 64 0.44 4.81 8.49
N TYR A 65 0.10 4.17 9.61
CA TYR A 65 0.87 4.23 10.85
C TYR A 65 2.34 3.83 10.64
N TYR A 66 2.60 2.86 9.76
CA TYR A 66 3.95 2.35 9.50
C TYR A 66 4.83 3.34 8.73
N TRP A 67 4.27 4.43 8.18
CA TRP A 67 5.07 5.51 7.57
C TRP A 67 5.94 6.23 8.59
N ASN A 68 5.65 6.09 9.88
CA ASN A 68 6.50 6.59 10.96
C ASN A 68 7.74 5.70 11.21
N ILE A 69 8.21 5.00 10.17
CA ILE A 69 9.34 4.06 10.23
C ILE A 69 10.65 4.75 10.60
N LEU A 70 10.79 6.07 10.41
CA LEU A 70 11.97 6.79 10.87
C LEU A 70 12.05 6.85 12.40
N ALA A 71 10.91 6.88 13.09
CA ALA A 71 10.87 6.93 14.54
C ALA A 71 11.24 5.59 15.18
N TYR A 72 10.68 4.48 14.68
CA TYR A 72 10.72 3.21 15.41
C TYR A 72 12.13 2.62 15.61
N PRO A 73 12.97 2.45 14.57
CA PRO A 73 14.32 1.88 14.70
C PRO A 73 15.24 2.75 15.55
N LEU A 74 15.04 4.06 15.56
CA LEU A 74 15.84 4.99 16.37
C LEU A 74 15.48 4.94 17.86
N LEU A 75 14.25 4.56 18.20
CA LEU A 75 13.86 4.38 19.59
C LEU A 75 14.35 3.04 20.17
N PHE A 76 14.59 2.03 19.32
CA PHE A 76 14.96 0.68 19.77
C PHE A 76 16.25 0.62 20.61
N PRO A 77 17.37 1.24 20.21
CA PRO A 77 18.59 1.25 21.02
C PRO A 77 18.43 1.99 22.35
N LEU A 78 17.58 3.03 22.42
CA LEU A 78 17.29 3.73 23.68
C LEU A 78 16.57 2.82 24.68
N MET A 79 15.70 1.94 24.19
CA MET A 79 14.98 0.97 25.02
C MET A 79 15.85 -0.18 25.51
N ALA A 80 16.97 -0.49 24.84
CA ALA A 80 17.84 -1.59 25.21
C ALA A 80 18.31 -1.50 26.67
N GLY A 81 18.65 -0.30 27.15
CA GLY A 81 19.05 -0.07 28.55
C GLY A 81 17.94 -0.23 29.59
N VAL A 82 16.68 -0.31 29.17
CA VAL A 82 15.54 -0.63 30.05
C VAL A 82 15.44 -2.13 30.30
N PHE A 83 15.78 -2.95 29.29
CA PHE A 83 15.67 -4.41 29.34
C PHE A 83 17.00 -5.09 29.71
N LEU A 84 18.14 -4.49 29.35
CA LEU A 84 19.48 -5.00 29.63
C LEU A 84 20.04 -4.28 30.88
N PRO A 85 20.22 -4.98 32.01
CA PRO A 85 20.74 -4.36 33.23
C PRO A 85 22.22 -3.95 33.11
N LYS A 86 22.63 -2.94 33.89
CA LYS A 86 24.02 -2.42 33.96
C LYS A 86 24.94 -3.21 34.92
N THR A 87 24.47 -4.28 35.54
CA THR A 87 25.19 -5.02 36.59
C THR A 87 24.80 -6.51 36.57
N ASP A 88 25.71 -7.37 37.04
CA ASP A 88 25.62 -8.84 37.08
C ASP A 88 24.41 -9.42 37.83
N SER A 89 23.53 -8.60 38.39
CA SER A 89 22.18 -9.04 38.76
C SER A 89 21.37 -9.22 37.47
N VAL A 90 21.62 -10.33 36.79
CA VAL A 90 20.94 -10.69 35.57
C VAL A 90 19.44 -10.78 35.91
N PHE A 91 18.65 -9.84 35.38
CA PHE A 91 17.19 -9.91 35.25
C PHE A 91 16.25 -9.46 36.39
N ARG A 92 16.27 -8.17 36.80
CA ARG A 92 15.18 -7.60 37.62
C ARG A 92 13.80 -7.57 36.92
N HIS A 93 13.78 -7.66 35.58
CA HIS A 93 12.55 -7.67 34.77
C HIS A 93 12.39 -8.94 33.91
N ARG A 94 13.00 -10.07 34.31
CA ARG A 94 12.98 -11.34 33.56
C ARG A 94 11.59 -11.77 33.06
N PRO A 95 10.54 -11.79 33.90
CA PRO A 95 9.23 -12.21 33.43
C PRO A 95 8.68 -11.24 32.40
N TRP A 96 8.75 -9.93 32.64
CA TRP A 96 8.27 -8.91 31.70
C TRP A 96 8.99 -8.94 30.35
N ALA A 97 10.32 -9.02 30.36
CA ALA A 97 11.12 -9.11 29.14
C ALA A 97 10.83 -10.41 28.36
N ARG A 98 10.70 -11.55 29.05
CA ARG A 98 10.31 -12.83 28.43
C ARG A 98 8.90 -12.78 27.86
N THR A 99 7.94 -12.20 28.59
CA THR A 99 6.57 -12.03 28.10
C THR A 99 6.54 -11.12 26.88
N ALA A 100 7.27 -10.00 26.89
CA ALA A 100 7.35 -9.09 25.75
C ALA A 100 8.01 -9.76 24.53
N GLN A 101 9.08 -10.53 24.73
CA GLN A 101 9.73 -11.31 23.67
C GLN A 101 8.84 -12.42 23.13
N GLY A 102 8.18 -13.19 24.00
CA GLY A 102 7.25 -14.24 23.60
C GLY A 102 6.05 -13.69 22.85
N PHE A 103 5.48 -12.58 23.32
CA PHE A 103 4.41 -11.87 22.62
C PHE A 103 4.89 -11.31 21.27
N GLY A 104 6.07 -10.69 21.24
CA GLY A 104 6.67 -10.19 20.00
C GLY A 104 6.93 -11.29 18.98
N LEU A 105 7.45 -12.44 19.42
CA LEU A 105 7.65 -13.61 18.57
C LEU A 105 6.32 -14.16 18.05
N PHE A 106 5.30 -14.25 18.91
CA PHE A 106 3.97 -14.67 18.51
C PHE A 106 3.38 -13.72 17.45
N VAL A 107 3.42 -12.41 17.68
CA VAL A 107 2.93 -11.41 16.72
C VAL A 107 3.72 -11.46 15.42
N ALA A 108 5.05 -11.57 15.47
CA ALA A 108 5.88 -11.69 14.28
C ALA A 108 5.55 -12.96 13.48
N ALA A 109 5.40 -14.11 14.15
CA ALA A 109 5.00 -15.35 13.49
C ALA A 109 3.59 -15.25 12.89
N ALA A 110 2.65 -14.65 13.63
CA ALA A 110 1.30 -14.37 13.17
C ALA A 110 1.29 -13.49 11.91
N LEU A 111 2.09 -12.42 11.89
CA LEU A 111 2.24 -11.55 10.71
C LEU A 111 2.87 -12.29 9.53
N VAL A 112 3.92 -13.08 9.75
CA VAL A 112 4.52 -13.89 8.67
C VAL A 112 3.47 -14.84 8.07
N ILE A 113 2.66 -15.50 8.90
CA ILE A 113 1.57 -16.35 8.42
C ILE A 113 0.51 -15.52 7.66
N HIS A 114 0.11 -14.36 8.20
CA HIS A 114 -0.87 -13.46 7.59
C HIS A 114 -0.44 -12.93 6.22
N TYR A 115 0.85 -12.64 6.03
CA TYR A 115 1.40 -12.06 4.80
C TYR A 115 1.91 -13.10 3.78
N ALA A 116 2.35 -14.28 4.21
CA ALA A 116 2.92 -15.29 3.31
C ALA A 116 2.01 -16.51 3.07
N VAL A 117 1.21 -16.88 4.07
CA VAL A 117 0.44 -18.14 4.05
C VAL A 117 -1.03 -17.91 3.81
N PHE A 118 -1.68 -17.00 4.53
CA PHE A 118 -3.10 -16.73 4.34
C PHE A 118 -3.50 -15.43 5.04
N PRO A 119 -4.17 -14.48 4.36
CA PRO A 119 -4.62 -13.26 5.02
C PRO A 119 -5.83 -13.59 5.88
N TRP A 120 -5.67 -13.61 7.21
CA TRP A 120 -6.75 -13.96 8.15
C TRP A 120 -7.96 -13.04 8.03
N SER A 121 -7.76 -11.81 7.54
CA SER A 121 -8.83 -10.88 7.21
C SER A 121 -9.86 -11.48 6.24
N ALA A 122 -9.48 -12.42 5.38
CA ALA A 122 -10.38 -13.10 4.43
C ALA A 122 -11.43 -13.99 5.11
N TRP A 123 -11.23 -14.41 6.36
CA TRP A 123 -12.27 -15.15 7.10
C TRP A 123 -13.40 -14.27 7.61
N PHE A 124 -13.18 -12.95 7.70
CA PHE A 124 -14.14 -12.02 8.29
C PHE A 124 -15.01 -11.30 7.25
N GLY A 125 -14.96 -11.76 6.00
CA GLY A 125 -15.79 -11.29 4.90
C GLY A 125 -14.97 -10.99 3.66
N ASP A 126 -15.67 -10.71 2.56
CA ASP A 126 -15.03 -10.39 1.28
C ASP A 126 -14.56 -8.93 1.21
N SER A 127 -14.89 -8.12 2.23
CA SER A 127 -14.45 -6.74 2.37
C SER A 127 -13.47 -6.54 3.53
N GLY A 128 -12.40 -5.80 3.29
CA GLY A 128 -11.44 -5.36 4.32
C GLY A 128 -10.00 -5.84 4.09
N ASP A 129 -9.04 -5.03 4.55
CA ASP A 129 -7.59 -5.29 4.43
C ASP A 129 -7.15 -5.65 3.00
N GLU A 130 -7.47 -4.76 2.06
CA GLU A 130 -7.14 -4.93 0.65
C GLU A 130 -5.61 -4.93 0.40
N ASP A 131 -4.84 -4.28 1.28
CA ASP A 131 -3.37 -4.24 1.22
C ASP A 131 -2.75 -5.63 1.36
N THR A 132 -3.09 -6.39 2.41
CA THR A 132 -2.48 -7.71 2.58
C THR A 132 -3.02 -8.73 1.58
N ARG A 133 -4.30 -8.61 1.21
CA ARG A 133 -4.94 -9.50 0.23
C ARG A 133 -4.35 -9.35 -1.17
N MET A 134 -3.89 -8.16 -1.53
CA MET A 134 -3.22 -7.90 -2.81
C MET A 134 -1.92 -8.69 -2.99
N LEU A 135 -1.32 -9.25 -1.93
CA LEU A 135 -0.10 -10.06 -2.07
C LEU A 135 -0.34 -11.47 -2.63
N TYR A 136 -1.60 -11.86 -2.82
CA TYR A 136 -1.97 -13.22 -3.17
C TYR A 136 -2.58 -13.31 -4.58
N GLY A 137 -2.31 -14.43 -5.26
CA GLY A 137 -3.02 -14.81 -6.49
C GLY A 137 -2.44 -14.29 -7.80
N TRP A 138 -1.34 -13.54 -7.77
CA TRP A 138 -0.70 -13.01 -8.97
C TRP A 138 -0.39 -14.06 -10.05
N PRO A 139 0.09 -15.28 -9.75
CA PRO A 139 0.26 -16.32 -10.77
C PRO A 139 -1.05 -16.64 -11.52
N THR A 140 -2.18 -16.68 -10.81
CA THR A 140 -3.50 -16.90 -11.41
C THR A 140 -3.93 -15.72 -12.26
N VAL A 141 -3.77 -14.49 -11.75
CA VAL A 141 -4.12 -13.25 -12.46
C VAL A 141 -3.30 -13.13 -13.74
N ALA A 142 -1.98 -13.29 -13.64
CA ALA A 142 -1.05 -13.23 -14.76
C ALA A 142 -1.35 -14.29 -15.83
N ALA A 143 -1.68 -15.53 -15.43
CA ALA A 143 -2.08 -16.57 -16.38
C ALA A 143 -3.36 -16.20 -17.16
N GLN A 144 -4.35 -15.59 -16.50
CA GLN A 144 -5.57 -15.12 -17.15
C GLN A 144 -5.30 -13.93 -18.09
N VAL A 145 -4.49 -12.97 -17.66
CA VAL A 145 -4.06 -11.84 -18.50
C VAL A 145 -3.29 -12.33 -19.71
N GLN A 146 -2.34 -13.25 -19.55
CA GLN A 146 -1.56 -13.81 -20.65
C GLN A 146 -2.44 -14.59 -21.63
N ALA A 147 -3.41 -15.37 -21.15
CA ALA A 147 -4.37 -16.05 -22.01
C ALA A 147 -5.23 -15.07 -22.81
N ALA A 148 -5.70 -13.98 -22.19
CA ALA A 148 -6.41 -12.92 -22.89
C ALA A 148 -5.50 -12.16 -23.89
N ALA A 149 -4.22 -11.99 -23.56
CA ALA A 149 -3.27 -11.27 -24.41
C ALA A 149 -3.00 -12.02 -25.70
N LEU A 150 -2.80 -13.35 -25.61
CA LEU A 150 -2.67 -14.23 -26.76
C LEU A 150 -3.88 -14.20 -27.71
N ALA A 151 -5.07 -13.89 -27.18
CA ALA A 151 -6.30 -13.78 -27.96
C ALA A 151 -6.53 -12.39 -28.59
N THR A 152 -5.77 -11.37 -28.17
CA THR A 152 -6.01 -9.95 -28.50
C THR A 152 -4.92 -9.33 -29.39
N ASP A 153 -3.95 -10.13 -29.85
CA ASP A 153 -2.84 -9.74 -30.74
C ASP A 153 -2.05 -8.49 -30.25
N ASP A 154 -1.08 -8.72 -29.38
CA ASP A 154 -0.20 -7.71 -28.76
C ASP A 154 -0.95 -6.51 -28.12
N PRO A 155 -1.84 -6.75 -27.14
CA PRO A 155 -2.53 -5.65 -26.47
C PRO A 155 -1.63 -4.91 -25.48
N LEU A 156 -1.95 -3.64 -25.23
CA LEU A 156 -1.46 -2.92 -24.06
C LEU A 156 -1.89 -3.61 -22.77
N LEU A 157 -1.00 -3.69 -21.80
CA LEU A 157 -1.31 -4.24 -20.48
C LEU A 157 -1.48 -3.09 -19.50
N LEU A 158 -2.74 -2.81 -19.14
CA LEU A 158 -3.11 -1.68 -18.30
C LEU A 158 -3.67 -2.16 -16.97
N THR A 159 -3.42 -1.40 -15.92
CA THR A 159 -4.06 -1.58 -14.62
C THR A 159 -4.62 -0.27 -14.09
N THR A 160 -5.59 -0.32 -13.20
CA THR A 160 -6.21 0.88 -12.61
C THR A 160 -5.38 1.53 -11.49
N ASP A 161 -4.31 0.89 -11.01
CA ASP A 161 -3.43 1.45 -9.98
C ASP A 161 -1.99 0.94 -10.08
N TYR A 162 -1.03 1.77 -9.67
CA TYR A 162 0.40 1.47 -9.77
C TYR A 162 0.84 0.19 -9.06
N ARG A 163 0.12 -0.25 -8.01
CA ARG A 163 0.51 -1.44 -7.25
C ARG A 163 0.12 -2.70 -8.00
N SER A 164 -1.05 -2.67 -8.64
CA SER A 164 -1.47 -3.72 -9.56
C SER A 164 -0.55 -3.79 -10.78
N ALA A 165 -0.15 -2.65 -11.36
CA ALA A 165 0.82 -2.61 -12.44
C ALA A 165 2.14 -3.25 -12.02
N ALA A 166 2.71 -2.83 -10.88
CA ALA A 166 3.99 -3.35 -10.40
C ALA A 166 3.95 -4.86 -10.14
N ALA A 167 2.89 -5.37 -9.53
CA ALA A 167 2.77 -6.78 -9.23
C ALA A 167 2.52 -7.64 -10.48
N LEU A 168 1.71 -7.14 -11.43
CA LEU A 168 1.50 -7.80 -12.71
C LEU A 168 2.77 -7.81 -13.57
N ALA A 169 3.46 -6.67 -13.68
CA ALA A 169 4.75 -6.53 -14.37
C ALA A 169 5.78 -7.53 -13.83
N TYR A 170 5.91 -7.60 -12.50
CA TYR A 170 6.82 -8.55 -11.85
C TYR A 170 6.45 -9.99 -12.17
N GLN A 171 5.16 -10.34 -12.11
CA GLN A 171 4.71 -11.72 -12.31
C GLN A 171 4.82 -12.18 -13.77
N LEU A 172 4.58 -11.28 -14.73
CA LEU A 172 4.74 -11.54 -16.16
C LEU A 172 6.19 -11.42 -16.62
N ASN A 173 7.05 -10.82 -15.79
CA ASN A 173 8.40 -10.38 -16.19
C ASN A 173 8.33 -9.48 -17.44
N ASP A 174 7.39 -8.54 -17.42
CA ASP A 174 7.08 -7.65 -18.54
C ASP A 174 7.10 -6.18 -18.07
N PRO A 175 8.07 -5.37 -18.51
CA PRO A 175 8.16 -3.97 -18.12
C PRO A 175 7.16 -3.06 -18.84
N SER A 176 6.42 -3.56 -19.82
CA SER A 176 5.44 -2.76 -20.60
C SER A 176 4.09 -2.59 -19.91
N VAL A 177 3.87 -3.23 -18.76
CA VAL A 177 2.64 -3.06 -17.97
C VAL A 177 2.57 -1.64 -17.41
N MET A 178 1.47 -0.95 -17.64
CA MET A 178 1.23 0.43 -17.22
C MET A 178 0.10 0.56 -16.21
N ALA A 179 0.07 1.69 -15.51
CA ALA A 179 -1.04 2.08 -14.65
C ALA A 179 -1.74 3.32 -15.22
N ILE A 180 -3.07 3.28 -15.23
CA ILE A 180 -3.93 4.44 -15.49
C ILE A 180 -4.57 4.88 -14.16
N SER A 181 -3.73 5.39 -13.25
CA SER A 181 -4.08 5.58 -11.83
C SER A 181 -4.70 6.95 -11.49
N GLY A 182 -4.73 7.86 -12.45
CA GLY A 182 -5.19 9.25 -12.29
C GLY A 182 -4.30 10.11 -11.38
N ARG A 183 -3.12 9.60 -10.99
CA ARG A 183 -2.06 10.35 -10.32
C ARG A 183 -0.78 10.12 -11.10
N ILE A 184 0.09 11.14 -11.14
CA ILE A 184 1.45 10.92 -11.60
C ILE A 184 2.11 9.88 -10.68
N ASP A 185 2.51 8.76 -11.26
CA ASP A 185 3.27 7.70 -10.63
C ASP A 185 4.45 7.29 -11.52
N GLN A 186 5.19 6.25 -11.11
CA GLN A 186 6.40 5.86 -11.81
C GLN A 186 6.14 5.32 -13.23
N PHE A 187 4.92 4.90 -13.57
CA PHE A 187 4.58 4.29 -14.85
C PHE A 187 4.35 5.34 -15.95
N ASP A 188 4.06 6.59 -15.60
CA ASP A 188 3.78 7.68 -16.55
C ASP A 188 5.02 8.19 -17.31
N PHE A 189 6.22 7.77 -16.92
CA PHE A 189 7.47 8.30 -17.45
C PHE A 189 8.16 7.42 -18.51
N TRP A 190 7.64 6.21 -18.78
CA TRP A 190 8.36 5.19 -19.56
C TRP A 190 7.73 4.87 -20.92
N TYR A 191 6.70 5.59 -21.34
CA TYR A 191 6.01 5.37 -22.62
C TYR A 191 5.90 6.65 -23.44
N ASP A 192 5.72 6.49 -24.75
CA ASP A 192 5.28 7.55 -25.64
C ASP A 192 3.76 7.40 -25.87
N ALA A 193 2.99 8.40 -25.44
CA ALA A 193 1.53 8.36 -25.55
C ALA A 193 1.07 8.17 -27.01
N SER A 194 1.80 8.74 -27.97
CA SER A 194 1.45 8.62 -29.39
C SER A 194 1.58 7.19 -29.92
N GLU A 195 2.42 6.35 -29.30
CA GLU A 195 2.58 4.93 -29.66
C GLU A 195 1.45 4.03 -29.09
N LEU A 196 0.67 4.55 -28.15
CA LEU A 196 -0.43 3.83 -27.51
C LEU A 196 -1.77 4.03 -28.23
N GLU A 197 -1.89 5.11 -29.01
CA GLU A 197 -3.13 5.52 -29.67
C GLU A 197 -3.67 4.44 -30.63
N GLY A 198 -4.97 4.18 -30.54
CA GLY A 198 -5.68 3.21 -31.37
C GLY A 198 -5.43 1.74 -31.03
N ARG A 199 -4.51 1.42 -30.12
CA ARG A 199 -4.18 0.03 -29.78
C ARG A 199 -5.30 -0.65 -28.99
N SER A 200 -5.33 -1.98 -29.05
CA SER A 200 -6.14 -2.79 -28.14
C SER A 200 -5.45 -2.87 -26.77
N ALA A 201 -6.22 -3.05 -25.71
CA ALA A 201 -5.69 -3.17 -24.36
C ALA A 201 -6.44 -4.20 -23.52
N LEU A 202 -5.74 -4.71 -22.51
CA LEU A 202 -6.29 -5.44 -21.39
C LEU A 202 -6.22 -4.54 -20.16
N LEU A 203 -7.37 -4.17 -19.63
CA LEU A 203 -7.48 -3.35 -18.43
C LEU A 203 -7.84 -4.23 -17.22
N LEU A 204 -6.91 -4.32 -16.27
CA LEU A 204 -7.08 -5.01 -15.01
C LEU A 204 -7.44 -4.02 -13.88
N GLY A 205 -8.50 -4.31 -13.13
CA GLY A 205 -8.81 -3.61 -11.89
C GLY A 205 -9.24 -4.56 -10.79
N ASP A 206 -9.45 -4.03 -9.60
CA ASP A 206 -9.93 -4.79 -8.45
C ASP A 206 -11.02 -4.02 -7.68
N ARG A 207 -11.46 -4.52 -6.53
CA ARG A 207 -12.51 -3.87 -5.75
C ARG A 207 -12.08 -2.55 -5.10
N TRP A 208 -10.79 -2.41 -4.77
CA TRP A 208 -10.24 -1.21 -4.17
C TRP A 208 -9.89 -0.16 -5.22
N HIS A 209 -9.46 -0.55 -6.41
CA HIS A 209 -9.24 0.33 -7.55
C HIS A 209 -10.08 -0.19 -8.73
N PRO A 210 -11.40 0.05 -8.72
CA PRO A 210 -12.30 -0.51 -9.71
C PRO A 210 -12.09 0.02 -11.13
N ILE A 211 -12.55 -0.74 -12.12
CA ILE A 211 -12.64 -0.23 -13.49
C ILE A 211 -13.84 0.73 -13.55
N CYS A 212 -13.55 2.03 -13.45
CA CYS A 212 -14.54 3.10 -13.54
C CYS A 212 -14.94 3.49 -14.98
N PRO A 213 -16.11 4.14 -15.17
CA PRO A 213 -16.57 4.63 -16.48
C PRO A 213 -15.54 5.49 -17.22
N THR A 214 -14.77 6.31 -16.49
CA THR A 214 -13.69 7.12 -17.07
C THR A 214 -12.59 6.28 -17.71
N HIS A 215 -12.23 5.12 -17.15
CA HIS A 215 -11.29 4.20 -17.80
C HIS A 215 -11.89 3.54 -19.04
N LEU A 216 -13.19 3.21 -18.99
CA LEU A 216 -13.87 2.60 -20.14
C LEU A 216 -14.02 3.59 -21.29
N ALA A 217 -14.19 4.88 -21.00
CA ALA A 217 -14.27 5.96 -21.98
C ALA A 217 -12.94 6.22 -22.71
N MET A 218 -11.83 5.64 -22.23
CA MET A 218 -10.54 5.69 -22.93
C MET A 218 -10.48 4.76 -24.14
N PHE A 219 -11.55 4.02 -24.45
CA PHE A 219 -11.60 3.07 -25.55
C PHE A 219 -12.81 3.34 -26.44
N ASP A 220 -12.66 3.16 -27.75
CA ASP A 220 -13.80 3.13 -28.68
C ASP A 220 -14.85 2.08 -28.26
N ARG A 221 -14.38 0.91 -27.82
CA ARG A 221 -15.23 -0.23 -27.41
C ARG A 221 -14.58 -1.03 -26.29
N THR A 222 -15.41 -1.55 -25.41
CA THR A 222 -15.00 -2.42 -24.31
C THR A 222 -15.84 -3.69 -24.25
N SER A 223 -15.22 -4.79 -23.82
CA SER A 223 -15.91 -6.04 -23.52
C SER A 223 -16.61 -5.97 -22.15
N PRO A 224 -17.59 -6.85 -21.89
CA PRO A 224 -18.00 -7.13 -20.52
C PRO A 224 -16.80 -7.54 -19.65
N ALA A 225 -16.83 -7.18 -18.37
CA ALA A 225 -15.78 -7.53 -17.43
C ALA A 225 -15.74 -9.03 -17.14
N ILE A 226 -14.55 -9.61 -17.24
CA ILE A 226 -14.26 -11.00 -16.86
C ILE A 226 -13.80 -11.00 -15.40
N SER A 227 -14.44 -11.81 -14.57
CA SER A 227 -14.06 -11.93 -13.16
C SER A 227 -12.98 -12.97 -12.94
N ILE A 228 -11.92 -12.60 -12.23
CA ILE A 228 -10.80 -13.48 -11.86
C ILE A 228 -10.80 -13.65 -10.33
N PRO A 229 -11.39 -14.73 -9.79
CA PRO A 229 -11.41 -14.98 -8.36
C PRO A 229 -10.08 -15.58 -7.89
N VAL A 230 -9.45 -14.93 -6.91
CA VAL A 230 -8.30 -15.47 -6.19
C VAL A 230 -8.80 -16.17 -4.93
N ARG A 231 -8.60 -17.49 -4.87
CA ARG A 231 -8.97 -18.32 -3.71
C ARG A 231 -7.75 -18.99 -3.10
N ARG A 232 -7.75 -19.14 -1.79
CA ARG A 232 -6.76 -19.95 -1.07
C ARG A 232 -7.46 -20.79 -0.02
N PHE A 233 -7.17 -22.10 -0.01
CA PHE A 233 -7.84 -23.08 0.85
C PHE A 233 -9.39 -23.01 0.77
N GLY A 234 -9.92 -22.77 -0.42
CA GLY A 234 -11.37 -22.63 -0.66
C GLY A 234 -11.97 -21.25 -0.32
N VAL A 235 -11.26 -20.41 0.44
CA VAL A 235 -11.72 -19.07 0.83
C VAL A 235 -11.40 -18.05 -0.27
N LEU A 236 -12.34 -17.16 -0.57
CA LEU A 236 -12.13 -16.03 -1.48
C LEU A 236 -11.22 -15.01 -0.79
N ILE A 237 -10.07 -14.71 -1.42
CA ILE A 237 -9.13 -13.71 -0.90
C ILE A 237 -9.41 -12.36 -1.55
N LYS A 238 -9.52 -12.35 -2.88
CA LYS A 238 -9.70 -11.14 -3.67
C LYS A 238 -10.31 -11.48 -5.02
N GLN A 239 -10.97 -10.50 -5.63
CA GLN A 239 -11.52 -10.62 -6.98
C GLN A 239 -10.98 -9.48 -7.82
N TYR A 240 -10.43 -9.85 -8.97
CA TYR A 240 -10.01 -8.92 -10.01
C TYR A 240 -11.02 -8.94 -11.16
N GLN A 241 -11.01 -7.87 -11.94
CA GLN A 241 -11.80 -7.72 -13.15
C GLN A 241 -10.86 -7.41 -14.31
N LEU A 242 -11.09 -8.07 -15.44
CA LEU A 242 -10.37 -7.86 -16.68
C LEU A 242 -11.34 -7.41 -17.76
N VAL A 243 -11.04 -6.29 -18.43
CA VAL A 243 -11.79 -5.76 -19.56
C VAL A 243 -10.88 -5.72 -20.78
N ILE A 244 -11.40 -6.10 -21.94
CA ILE A 244 -10.72 -5.95 -23.22
C ILE A 244 -11.23 -4.67 -23.87
N GLY A 245 -10.32 -3.74 -24.16
CA GLY A 245 -10.61 -2.49 -24.86
C GLY A 245 -10.00 -2.49 -26.27
N SER A 246 -10.66 -1.82 -27.22
CA SER A 246 -10.11 -1.56 -28.56
C SER A 246 -10.15 -0.08 -28.86
N GLY A 247 -9.15 0.45 -29.58
CA GLY A 247 -9.10 1.86 -29.94
C GLY A 247 -8.79 2.72 -28.73
N PHE A 248 -7.67 2.45 -28.06
CA PHE A 248 -7.27 3.22 -26.88
C PHE A 248 -6.95 4.68 -27.24
N HIS A 249 -7.46 5.61 -26.45
CA HIS A 249 -7.21 7.05 -26.56
C HIS A 249 -6.18 7.47 -25.52
N ALA A 250 -4.93 7.50 -25.94
CA ALA A 250 -3.82 8.00 -25.14
C ALA A 250 -3.81 9.53 -25.12
N GLY A 251 -4.17 10.12 -26.26
CA GLY A 251 -4.40 11.54 -26.44
C GLY A 251 -3.17 12.44 -26.42
N ASP A 252 -3.33 13.64 -26.99
CA ASP A 252 -2.33 14.70 -26.98
C ASP A 252 -2.84 15.89 -26.14
N GLY A 253 -2.42 15.98 -24.87
CA GLY A 253 -2.62 17.19 -24.04
C GLY A 253 -3.38 16.99 -22.71
N ASP A 254 -3.65 18.12 -22.03
CA ASP A 254 -4.08 18.18 -20.63
C ASP A 254 -5.47 17.56 -20.37
N ASP A 255 -6.27 17.34 -21.42
CA ASP A 255 -7.64 16.83 -21.37
C ASP A 255 -7.76 15.29 -21.42
N TYR A 256 -6.63 14.58 -21.53
CA TYR A 256 -6.61 13.14 -21.81
C TYR A 256 -6.23 12.26 -20.62
N PRO A 257 -6.60 10.97 -20.61
CA PRO A 257 -6.56 10.14 -19.41
C PRO A 257 -5.19 9.82 -18.83
N LEU A 258 -4.13 10.06 -19.61
CA LEU A 258 -2.74 9.96 -19.20
C LEU A 258 -2.15 11.32 -18.77
N SER A 259 -2.93 12.39 -18.86
CA SER A 259 -2.57 13.72 -18.35
C SER A 259 -2.57 13.72 -16.82
N PRO A 260 -1.58 14.35 -16.18
CA PRO A 260 -1.62 14.66 -14.75
C PRO A 260 -2.86 15.42 -14.29
N ASP A 261 -3.46 16.20 -15.19
CA ASP A 261 -4.61 17.05 -14.92
C ASP A 261 -5.94 16.32 -15.18
N TYR A 262 -5.89 15.09 -15.69
CA TYR A 262 -7.10 14.27 -15.86
C TYR A 262 -7.72 13.96 -14.50
N PRO A 263 -9.04 14.16 -14.34
CA PRO A 263 -9.68 13.95 -13.05
C PRO A 263 -9.50 12.52 -12.59
N LEU A 264 -9.07 12.36 -11.33
CA LEU A 264 -8.98 11.07 -10.66
C LEU A 264 -10.25 10.24 -10.92
N ALA A 265 -10.07 9.04 -11.48
CA ALA A 265 -11.18 8.12 -11.69
C ALA A 265 -11.86 7.72 -10.37
N PHE A 266 -11.15 7.88 -9.25
CA PHE A 266 -11.57 7.48 -7.91
C PHE A 266 -11.75 8.65 -6.95
N THR A 267 -12.54 8.44 -5.89
CA THR A 267 -12.54 9.36 -4.75
C THR A 267 -11.19 9.29 -4.01
N THR A 268 -10.96 10.17 -3.04
CA THR A 268 -9.67 10.23 -2.32
C THR A 268 -9.32 8.94 -1.58
N ASP A 269 -10.29 8.07 -1.32
CA ASP A 269 -10.11 6.73 -0.73
C ASP A 269 -9.68 5.64 -1.71
N GLY A 270 -9.75 5.90 -3.03
CA GLY A 270 -9.51 4.91 -4.10
C GLY A 270 -10.68 3.96 -4.37
N GLU A 271 -11.53 3.69 -3.39
CA GLU A 271 -12.52 2.60 -3.38
C GLU A 271 -13.73 2.82 -4.29
N HIS A 272 -14.06 4.08 -4.58
CA HIS A 272 -15.27 4.43 -5.30
C HIS A 272 -14.93 5.22 -6.56
N CYS A 273 -15.58 4.89 -7.67
CA CYS A 273 -15.55 5.73 -8.85
C CYS A 273 -16.15 7.10 -8.52
N ARG A 274 -15.53 8.18 -9.02
CA ARG A 274 -16.18 9.49 -8.95
C ARG A 274 -17.48 9.43 -9.76
N ALA A 275 -18.53 10.04 -9.21
CA ALA A 275 -19.71 10.32 -10.02
C ALA A 275 -19.27 11.15 -11.23
N GLU A 276 -19.82 10.85 -12.42
CA GLU A 276 -19.59 11.65 -13.62
C GLU A 276 -20.07 13.09 -13.33
N GLU A 277 -19.14 13.97 -12.94
CA GLU A 277 -19.38 15.39 -13.17
C GLU A 277 -19.35 15.58 -14.68
N PRO A 278 -20.40 16.16 -15.29
CA PRO A 278 -20.39 16.37 -16.73
C PRO A 278 -19.15 17.20 -17.07
N LEU A 279 -18.39 16.75 -18.07
CA LEU A 279 -17.20 17.39 -18.67
C LEU A 279 -17.47 18.80 -19.25
N THR A 280 -18.46 19.53 -18.75
CA THR A 280 -18.94 20.81 -19.26
C THR A 280 -18.37 22.04 -18.54
N LEU A 281 -17.42 21.91 -17.61
CA LEU A 281 -16.90 23.04 -16.82
C LEU A 281 -15.37 23.16 -16.73
N LEU A 282 -14.64 22.69 -17.74
CA LEU A 282 -13.30 23.19 -18.02
C LEU A 282 -13.30 23.70 -19.47
N ARG A 283 -13.56 25.00 -19.61
CA ARG A 283 -13.36 25.81 -20.82
C ARG A 283 -12.46 26.97 -20.46
#